data_AF-A0A1Y4UEG3-F1
#
_entry.id   AF-A0A1Y4UEG3-F1
#
_cell.length_a   1.000
_cell.length_b   1.000
_cell.length_c   1.000
_cell.angle_alpha   90.00
_cell.angle_beta   90.00
_cell.angle_gamma   90.00
#
_symmetry.space_group_name_H-M   'P 1'
#
loop_
_entity.id
_entity.type
_entity.pdbx_description
1 polymer ?
#
loop_
_entity_poly.entity_id
_entity_poly.type
_entity_poly.pdbx_seq_one_letter_code
_entity_poly.pdbx_strand_id
1 'polypeptide(L)'
;MALRQTAMGNAVDLIPFLARVMEGNTRSYRSDFSYDVEQLTKAVQEPNMEERVFYWMSRPAGTWCVKEREVFLRGTSAHTIWTYYADQPEEIKAYRVTVMGREDGRIMGSMVPLDYREQVRRVQSQALPAVTLTIQYESGHTVTLPYLEPPKKIATALPGHGGIRRIRYAPENEAELARVIMEEHRWQTGKVKKPPAKHRPHPGR
;
A
#
# COMPACT_ATOMS: atom_id res chain seq x y z
N MET A 1 2.71 19.23 29.70
CA MET A 1 1.72 19.17 28.61
C MET A 1 1.42 17.73 28.30
N ALA A 2 0.18 17.29 28.52
CA ALA A 2 -0.24 15.91 28.40
C ALA A 2 -0.37 15.51 26.92
N LEU A 3 0.45 14.54 26.48
CA LEU A 3 0.24 13.86 25.20
C LEU A 3 -0.97 12.93 25.37
N ARG A 4 -2.09 13.31 24.75
CA ARG A 4 -3.31 12.51 24.74
C ARG A 4 -3.08 11.22 23.94
N GLN A 5 -3.08 10.13 24.69
CA GLN A 5 -3.24 8.75 24.30
C GLN A 5 -4.33 8.57 23.22
N THR A 6 -4.01 7.96 22.09
CA THR A 6 -5.03 7.39 21.19
C THR A 6 -4.54 6.05 20.63
N ALA A 7 -5.09 4.97 21.20
CA ALA A 7 -5.11 3.59 20.72
C ALA A 7 -3.76 2.84 20.52
N MET A 8 -3.06 2.52 21.60
CA MET A 8 -2.21 1.32 21.64
C MET A 8 -3.11 0.08 21.73
N GLY A 9 -3.66 -0.37 20.60
CA GLY A 9 -3.89 -1.81 20.46
C GLY A 9 -2.50 -2.46 20.42
N ASN A 10 -2.22 -3.41 21.31
CA ASN A 10 -0.88 -3.98 21.52
C ASN A 10 -0.16 -4.20 20.18
N ALA A 11 1.02 -3.61 20.03
CA ALA A 11 1.85 -3.82 18.86
C ALA A 11 2.09 -5.32 18.69
N VAL A 12 1.94 -5.81 17.47
CA VAL A 12 2.12 -7.23 17.15
C VAL A 12 3.44 -7.41 16.41
N ASP A 13 4.06 -8.57 16.62
CA ASP A 13 5.18 -9.00 15.79
C ASP A 13 4.64 -9.33 14.39
N LEU A 14 4.98 -8.47 13.43
CA LEU A 14 4.39 -8.49 12.10
C LEU A 14 4.77 -9.77 11.35
N ILE A 15 6.03 -10.20 11.44
CA ILE A 15 6.54 -11.28 10.58
C ILE A 15 5.92 -12.62 10.96
N PRO A 16 5.92 -13.08 12.23
CA PRO A 16 5.29 -14.36 12.59
C PRO A 16 3.77 -14.34 12.38
N PHE A 17 3.11 -13.20 12.53
CA PHE A 17 1.69 -13.11 12.25
C PHE A 17 1.40 -13.34 10.76
N LEU A 18 2.08 -12.60 9.87
CA LEU A 18 1.88 -12.76 8.42
C LEU A 18 2.32 -14.15 7.93
N ALA A 19 3.38 -14.71 8.52
CA ALA A 19 3.83 -16.07 8.22
C ALA A 19 2.74 -17.11 8.49
N ARG A 20 2.06 -17.04 9.64
CA ARG A 20 0.94 -17.95 9.96
C ARG A 20 -0.23 -17.80 8.98
N VAL A 21 -0.54 -16.56 8.58
CA VAL A 21 -1.59 -16.33 7.57
C VAL A 21 -1.19 -16.95 6.23
N MET A 22 0.05 -16.72 5.80
CA MET A 22 0.60 -17.30 4.57
C MET A 22 0.61 -18.83 4.61
N GLU A 23 1.08 -19.45 5.70
CA GLU A 23 1.12 -20.91 5.85
C GLU A 23 -0.28 -21.55 5.76
N GLY A 24 -1.28 -20.89 6.34
CA GLY A 24 -2.66 -21.36 6.35
C GLY A 24 -3.45 -21.12 5.06
N ASN A 25 -3.02 -20.19 4.20
CA ASN A 25 -3.81 -19.76 3.03
C ASN A 25 -3.08 -19.95 1.69
N THR A 26 -1.76 -19.82 1.67
CA THR A 26 -0.91 -19.94 0.47
C THR A 26 -0.44 -21.37 0.27
N ARG A 27 -0.68 -21.91 -0.94
CA ARG A 27 -0.37 -23.30 -1.32
C ARG A 27 0.88 -23.39 -2.20
N SER A 28 1.05 -22.45 -3.12
CA SER A 28 2.22 -22.32 -3.99
C SER A 28 2.90 -20.96 -3.82
N TYR A 29 4.17 -20.88 -4.24
CA TYR A 29 4.97 -19.64 -4.16
C TYR A 29 5.09 -19.05 -2.76
N ARG A 30 5.14 -19.90 -1.71
CA ARG A 30 5.39 -19.45 -0.33
C ARG A 30 6.72 -18.72 -0.17
N SER A 31 7.68 -18.97 -1.07
CA SER A 31 8.95 -18.25 -1.16
C SER A 31 8.77 -16.75 -1.36
N ASP A 32 7.66 -16.30 -1.94
CA ASP A 32 7.38 -14.88 -2.18
C ASP A 32 7.35 -14.09 -0.86
N PHE A 33 6.97 -14.74 0.24
CA PHE A 33 6.94 -14.14 1.56
C PHE A 33 8.31 -13.60 2.01
N SER A 34 9.42 -14.18 1.53
CA SER A 34 10.76 -13.65 1.83
C SER A 34 10.98 -12.22 1.35
N TYR A 35 10.42 -11.86 0.18
CA TYR A 35 10.45 -10.49 -0.34
C TYR A 35 9.58 -9.56 0.50
N ASP A 36 8.43 -10.03 1.00
CA ASP A 36 7.58 -9.25 1.90
C ASP A 36 8.31 -8.92 3.21
N VAL A 37 9.01 -9.90 3.79
CA VAL A 37 9.82 -9.73 5.00
C VAL A 37 10.93 -8.70 4.77
N GLU A 38 11.62 -8.79 3.63
CA GLU A 38 12.67 -7.84 3.26
C GLU A 38 12.13 -6.41 3.16
N GLN A 39 10.98 -6.21 2.51
CA GLN A 39 10.34 -4.90 2.38
C GLN A 39 9.95 -4.32 3.75
N LEU A 40 9.29 -5.10 4.60
CA LEU A 40 8.87 -4.66 5.94
C LEU A 40 10.08 -4.38 6.85
N THR A 41 11.16 -5.14 6.70
CA THR A 41 12.41 -4.93 7.47
C THR A 41 13.08 -3.62 7.06
N LYS A 42 13.17 -3.34 5.76
CA LYS A 42 13.73 -2.07 5.25
C LYS A 42 12.91 -0.86 5.72
N ALA A 43 11.59 -0.99 5.79
CA ALA A 43 10.69 0.08 6.19
C ALA A 43 10.94 0.62 7.61
N VAL A 44 11.54 -0.17 8.50
CA VAL A 44 11.93 0.29 9.85
C VAL A 44 12.82 1.54 9.81
N GLN A 45 13.66 1.66 8.77
CA GLN A 45 14.62 2.75 8.62
C GLN A 45 14.04 3.98 7.92
N GLU A 46 12.82 3.90 7.37
CA GLU A 46 12.22 5.04 6.65
C GLU A 46 11.79 6.12 7.65
N PRO A 47 12.23 7.37 7.55
CA PRO A 47 11.86 8.40 8.52
C PRO A 47 10.37 8.81 8.42
N ASN A 48 9.78 8.65 7.23
CA ASN A 48 8.42 9.09 6.95
C ASN A 48 7.42 7.96 7.18
N MET A 49 6.39 8.22 7.98
CA MET A 49 5.34 7.23 8.26
C MET A 49 4.58 6.77 7.01
N GLU A 50 4.44 7.61 5.97
CA GLU A 50 3.79 7.22 4.72
C GLU A 50 4.53 6.09 3.99
N GLU A 51 5.83 5.93 4.25
CA GLU A 51 6.69 4.88 3.66
C GLU A 51 6.72 3.60 4.52
N ARG A 52 6.02 3.61 5.65
CA ARG A 52 5.92 2.49 6.60
C ARG A 52 4.57 1.78 6.56
N VAL A 53 3.67 2.18 5.66
CA VAL A 53 2.33 1.59 5.52
C VAL A 53 2.23 0.80 4.23
N PHE A 54 1.82 -0.46 4.38
CA PHE A 54 1.74 -1.43 3.29
C PHE A 54 0.35 -2.05 3.24
N TYR A 55 -0.06 -2.42 2.03
CA TYR A 55 -1.08 -3.42 1.83
C TYR A 55 -0.42 -4.75 1.53
N TRP A 56 -0.81 -5.75 2.31
CA TRP A 56 -0.32 -7.10 2.19
C TRP A 56 -1.47 -8.04 1.88
N MET A 57 -1.26 -8.98 0.96
CA MET A 57 -2.21 -10.05 0.71
C MET A 57 -1.53 -11.42 0.66
N SER A 58 -2.20 -12.42 1.21
CA SER A 58 -1.94 -13.83 0.93
C SER A 58 -3.03 -14.37 0.03
N ARG A 59 -2.63 -15.12 -0.99
CA ARG A 59 -3.50 -15.86 -1.90
C ARG A 59 -3.08 -17.33 -1.94
N PRO A 60 -3.89 -18.22 -2.55
CA PRO A 60 -3.45 -19.59 -2.83
C PRO A 60 -2.12 -19.67 -3.60
N ALA A 61 -1.88 -18.71 -4.51
CA ALA A 61 -0.65 -18.59 -5.30
C ALA A 61 0.15 -17.33 -4.91
N GLY A 62 0.99 -17.47 -3.90
CA GLY A 62 1.93 -16.45 -3.44
C GLY A 62 1.33 -15.35 -2.56
N THR A 63 2.19 -14.38 -2.25
CA THR A 63 1.88 -13.20 -1.45
C THR A 63 2.27 -11.93 -2.19
N TRP A 64 1.74 -10.79 -1.78
CA TRP A 64 2.27 -9.48 -2.16
C TRP A 64 2.30 -8.55 -0.98
N CYS A 65 3.36 -7.77 -0.89
CA CYS A 65 3.48 -6.59 -0.05
C CYS A 65 3.75 -5.37 -0.95
N VAL A 66 2.87 -4.37 -0.92
CA VAL A 66 2.99 -3.15 -1.71
C VAL A 66 2.73 -1.92 -0.84
N LYS A 67 3.38 -0.79 -1.13
CA LYS A 67 3.18 0.46 -0.39
C LYS A 67 1.75 0.96 -0.55
N GLU A 68 1.08 1.27 0.56
CA GLU A 68 -0.31 1.75 0.54
C GLU A 68 -0.46 2.98 -0.35
N ARG A 69 0.44 3.94 -0.19
CA ARG A 69 0.41 5.20 -0.94
C ARG A 69 0.38 4.96 -2.46
N GLU A 70 1.20 4.03 -2.95
CA GLU A 70 1.30 3.74 -4.38
C GLU A 70 0.08 2.97 -4.90
N VAL A 71 -0.62 2.22 -4.05
CA VAL A 71 -1.88 1.56 -4.43
C VAL A 71 -2.95 2.58 -4.84
N PHE A 72 -2.91 3.82 -4.32
CA PHE A 72 -3.82 4.89 -4.73
C PHE A 72 -3.31 5.74 -5.89
N LEU A 73 -2.22 5.31 -6.54
CA LEU A 73 -1.63 5.98 -7.69
C LEU A 73 -1.72 5.08 -8.93
N ARG A 74 -2.66 5.39 -9.84
CA ARG A 74 -2.83 4.69 -11.11
C ARG A 74 -1.57 4.82 -11.96
N GLY A 75 -1.20 3.70 -12.58
CA GLY A 75 0.01 3.54 -13.37
C GLY A 75 1.15 2.86 -12.60
N THR A 76 1.20 2.99 -11.28
CA THR A 76 2.24 2.32 -10.49
C THR A 76 2.11 0.80 -10.53
N SER A 77 3.22 0.10 -10.32
CA SER A 77 3.21 -1.35 -10.15
C SER A 77 2.38 -1.77 -8.94
N ALA A 78 2.45 -1.03 -7.83
CA ALA A 78 1.65 -1.28 -6.64
C ALA A 78 0.14 -1.25 -6.92
N HIS A 79 -0.35 -0.23 -7.63
CA HIS A 79 -1.76 -0.16 -8.04
C HIS A 79 -2.15 -1.32 -8.94
N THR A 80 -1.30 -1.63 -9.93
CA THR A 80 -1.54 -2.73 -10.88
C THR A 80 -1.62 -4.08 -10.15
N ILE A 81 -0.63 -4.38 -9.30
CA ILE A 81 -0.56 -5.61 -8.50
C ILE A 81 -1.78 -5.73 -7.58
N TRP A 82 -2.10 -4.65 -6.85
CA TRP A 82 -3.17 -4.69 -5.86
C TRP A 82 -4.56 -4.84 -6.50
N THR A 83 -4.77 -4.29 -7.70
CA THR A 83 -6.07 -4.30 -8.38
C THR A 83 -6.24 -5.47 -9.36
N TYR A 84 -5.17 -6.17 -9.72
CA TYR A 84 -5.19 -7.28 -10.68
C TYR A 84 -6.18 -8.40 -10.30
N TYR A 85 -6.37 -8.66 -9.01
CA TYR A 85 -7.20 -9.77 -8.51
C TYR A 85 -8.63 -9.34 -8.15
N ALA A 86 -9.08 -8.16 -8.60
CA ALA A 86 -10.41 -7.64 -8.26
C ALA A 86 -11.57 -8.56 -8.70
N ASP A 87 -11.38 -9.33 -9.77
CA ASP A 87 -12.36 -10.28 -10.30
C ASP A 87 -12.27 -11.67 -9.66
N GLN A 88 -11.19 -11.95 -8.93
CA GLN A 88 -10.97 -13.21 -8.19
C GLN A 88 -10.56 -12.95 -6.74
N PRO A 89 -11.38 -12.20 -5.96
CA PRO A 89 -11.05 -11.87 -4.58
C PRO A 89 -11.27 -13.05 -3.61
N GLU A 90 -11.82 -14.17 -4.09
CA GLU A 90 -12.04 -15.38 -3.30
C GLU A 90 -10.69 -15.92 -2.77
N GLU A 91 -10.69 -16.44 -1.55
CA GLU A 91 -9.48 -16.98 -0.87
C GLU A 91 -8.36 -15.96 -0.60
N ILE A 92 -8.55 -14.66 -0.89
CA ILE A 92 -7.57 -13.62 -0.56
C ILE A 92 -7.72 -13.18 0.90
N LYS A 93 -6.63 -13.24 1.65
CA LYS A 93 -6.51 -12.65 2.99
C LYS A 93 -5.69 -11.37 2.88
N ALA A 94 -6.32 -10.22 3.10
CA ALA A 94 -5.67 -8.92 2.95
C ALA A 94 -5.60 -8.14 4.27
N TYR A 95 -4.51 -7.40 4.45
CA TYR A 95 -4.24 -6.60 5.63
C TYR A 95 -3.60 -5.27 5.24
N ARG A 96 -3.98 -4.20 5.94
CA ARG A 96 -3.13 -3.01 6.03
C ARG A 96 -2.15 -3.21 7.16
N VAL A 97 -0.86 -3.09 6.86
CA VAL A 97 0.26 -3.27 7.78
C VAL A 97 0.93 -1.92 8.00
N THR A 98 1.08 -1.50 9.26
CA THR A 98 1.85 -0.31 9.62
C THR A 98 3.05 -0.73 10.45
N VAL A 99 4.26 -0.51 9.93
CA VAL A 99 5.52 -0.77 10.63
C VAL A 99 5.80 0.37 11.60
N MET A 100 5.92 0.06 12.90
CA MET A 100 6.21 1.06 13.93
C MET A 100 7.70 1.12 14.26
N GLY A 101 8.38 -0.04 14.27
CA GLY A 101 9.80 -0.10 14.58
C GLY A 101 10.31 -1.51 14.79
N ARG A 102 11.46 -1.61 15.47
CA ARG A 102 12.09 -2.87 15.82
C ARG A 102 12.29 -2.98 17.34
N GLU A 103 11.92 -4.12 17.91
CA GLU A 103 12.06 -4.42 19.33
C GLU A 103 12.58 -5.85 19.48
N ASP A 104 13.66 -6.07 20.22
CA ASP A 104 14.29 -7.39 20.42
C ASP A 104 14.50 -8.19 19.12
N GLY A 105 14.89 -7.49 18.06
CA GLY A 105 15.10 -8.09 16.74
C GLY A 105 13.83 -8.29 15.91
N ARG A 106 12.64 -8.13 16.48
CA ARG A 106 11.31 -8.31 15.87
C ARG A 106 10.80 -7.03 15.24
N ILE A 107 10.01 -7.17 14.16
CA ILE A 107 9.42 -6.02 13.47
C ILE A 107 8.02 -5.78 14.04
N MET A 108 7.90 -4.72 14.84
CA MET A 108 6.68 -4.41 15.57
C MET A 108 5.81 -3.44 14.79
N GLY A 109 4.50 -3.68 14.83
CA GLY A 109 3.55 -2.81 14.15
C GLY A 109 2.10 -3.09 14.46
N SER A 110 1.22 -2.56 13.61
CA SER A 110 -0.22 -2.83 13.69
C SER A 110 -0.73 -3.39 12.38
N MET A 111 -1.83 -4.12 12.47
CA MET A 111 -2.52 -4.67 11.30
C MET A 111 -4.01 -4.39 11.38
N VAL A 112 -4.60 -4.09 10.23
CA VAL A 112 -6.04 -4.00 10.07
C VAL A 112 -6.46 -4.98 8.98
N PRO A 113 -7.29 -6.00 9.29
CA PRO A 113 -7.80 -6.90 8.27
C PRO A 113 -8.68 -6.12 7.28
N LEU A 114 -8.58 -6.47 6.01
CA LEU A 114 -9.30 -5.83 4.93
C LEU A 114 -10.31 -6.81 4.31
N ASP A 115 -11.54 -6.36 4.09
CA ASP A 115 -12.41 -6.99 3.10
C ASP A 115 -11.88 -6.59 1.71
N TYR A 116 -11.03 -7.46 1.13
CA TYR A 116 -10.40 -7.19 -0.15
C TYR A 116 -11.42 -6.93 -1.27
N ARG A 117 -12.55 -7.66 -1.28
CA ARG A 117 -13.58 -7.53 -2.32
C ARG A 117 -14.20 -6.13 -2.31
N GLU A 118 -14.53 -5.61 -1.14
CA GLU A 118 -15.07 -4.26 -1.04
C GLU A 118 -13.98 -3.19 -1.20
N GLN A 119 -12.79 -3.41 -0.63
CA GLN A 119 -11.70 -2.44 -0.62
C GLN A 119 -11.10 -2.20 -2.00
N VAL A 120 -10.87 -3.24 -2.81
CA VAL A 120 -10.26 -3.08 -4.14
C VAL A 120 -11.13 -2.24 -5.07
N ARG A 121 -12.45 -2.32 -4.94
CA ARG A 121 -13.41 -1.49 -5.71
C ARG A 121 -13.31 -0.02 -5.34
N ARG A 122 -13.15 0.29 -4.06
CA ARG A 122 -12.94 1.67 -3.60
C ARG A 122 -11.60 2.20 -4.10
N VAL A 123 -10.52 1.42 -4.00
CA VAL A 123 -9.21 1.76 -4.57
C VAL A 123 -9.32 2.08 -6.06
N GLN A 124 -9.92 1.20 -6.87
CA GLN A 124 -10.09 1.42 -8.31
C GLN A 124 -10.86 2.71 -8.61
N SER A 125 -11.90 3.00 -7.83
CA SER A 125 -12.73 4.20 -8.02
C SER A 125 -12.06 5.51 -7.59
N GLN A 126 -11.20 5.48 -6.57
CA GLN A 126 -10.65 6.69 -5.92
C GLN A 126 -9.18 6.95 -6.26
N ALA A 127 -8.46 5.99 -6.85
CA ALA A 127 -7.05 6.18 -7.19
C ALA A 127 -6.84 7.35 -8.16
N LEU A 128 -5.80 8.14 -7.90
CA LEU A 128 -5.41 9.29 -8.72
C LEU A 128 -4.37 8.87 -9.76
N PRO A 129 -4.29 9.51 -10.93
CA PRO A 129 -3.19 9.27 -11.86
C PRO A 129 -1.86 9.69 -11.22
N ALA A 130 -0.84 8.83 -11.31
CA ALA A 130 0.53 9.30 -11.15
C ALA A 130 0.87 10.21 -12.33
N VAL A 131 1.37 11.42 -12.08
CA VAL A 131 1.70 12.40 -13.13
C VAL A 131 3.17 12.77 -13.12
N THR A 132 3.86 12.57 -11.99
CA THR A 132 5.30 12.77 -11.89
C THR A 132 5.98 11.61 -11.17
N LEU A 133 7.26 11.48 -11.48
CA LEU A 133 8.19 10.47 -11.01
C LEU A 133 9.45 11.19 -10.55
N THR A 134 9.78 11.06 -9.27
CA THR A 134 11.05 11.53 -8.72
C THR A 134 12.01 10.35 -8.57
N ILE A 135 13.17 10.40 -9.23
CA ILE A 135 14.24 9.42 -9.11
C ILE A 135 15.35 10.05 -8.28
N GLN A 136 15.69 9.41 -7.17
CA GLN A 136 16.87 9.73 -6.37
C GLN A 136 17.94 8.68 -6.66
N TYR A 137 19.13 9.16 -7.03
CA TYR A 137 20.29 8.32 -7.32
C TYR A 137 21.19 8.17 -6.09
N GLU A 138 22.07 7.18 -6.11
CA GLU A 138 23.07 6.96 -5.06
C GLU A 138 24.04 8.14 -4.90
N SER A 139 24.34 8.84 -6.00
CA SER A 139 25.12 10.10 -5.97
C SER A 139 24.45 11.25 -5.21
N GLY A 140 23.20 11.09 -4.78
CA GLY A 140 22.38 12.14 -4.17
C GLY A 140 21.65 13.02 -5.19
N HIS A 141 21.96 12.88 -6.48
CA HIS A 141 21.24 13.58 -7.54
C HIS A 141 19.76 13.16 -7.55
N THR A 142 18.86 14.13 -7.77
CA THR A 142 17.42 13.91 -7.79
C THR A 142 16.83 14.55 -9.03
N VAL A 143 16.05 13.78 -9.78
CA VAL A 143 15.39 14.24 -11.01
C VAL A 143 13.89 13.98 -10.91
N THR A 144 13.09 14.97 -11.28
CA THR A 144 11.64 14.84 -11.39
C THR A 144 11.23 14.88 -12.85
N LEU A 145 10.51 13.86 -13.30
CA LEU A 145 10.07 13.67 -14.67
C LEU A 145 8.54 13.55 -14.72
N PRO A 146 7.89 14.02 -15.80
CA PRO A 146 6.51 13.64 -16.09
C PRO A 146 6.38 12.12 -16.25
N TYR A 147 5.40 11.53 -15.58
CA TYR A 147 5.15 10.09 -15.58
C TYR A 147 4.56 9.58 -16.91
N LEU A 148 4.16 10.48 -17.81
CA LEU A 148 3.63 10.17 -19.15
C LEU A 148 4.71 9.95 -20.22
N GLU A 149 6.00 10.01 -19.88
CA GLU A 149 7.05 9.62 -20.82
C GLU A 149 7.41 8.13 -20.67
N PRO A 150 7.47 7.36 -21.78
CA PRO A 150 7.79 5.94 -21.70
C PRO A 150 9.17 5.72 -21.05
N PRO A 151 9.33 4.65 -20.23
CA PRO A 151 10.54 4.40 -19.44
C PRO A 151 11.83 4.25 -20.27
N LYS A 152 11.70 4.04 -21.59
CA LYS A 152 12.82 4.00 -22.52
C LYS A 152 13.61 5.33 -22.57
N LYS A 153 13.02 6.48 -22.26
CA LYS A 153 13.75 7.77 -22.21
C LYS A 153 14.55 7.98 -20.91
N ILE A 154 14.14 7.36 -19.81
CA ILE A 154 14.78 7.53 -18.49
C ILE A 154 16.18 6.90 -18.48
N ALA A 155 16.31 5.70 -19.07
CA ALA A 155 17.60 5.00 -19.19
C ALA A 155 18.58 5.74 -20.11
N THR A 156 18.09 6.57 -21.05
CA THR A 156 18.92 7.32 -22.01
C THR A 156 19.32 8.70 -21.49
N ALA A 157 18.55 9.30 -20.57
CA ALA A 157 18.74 10.69 -20.19
C ALA A 157 19.91 10.94 -19.22
N LEU A 158 20.38 9.93 -18.46
CA LEU A 158 21.23 10.19 -17.29
C LEU A 158 22.37 9.17 -17.06
N PRO A 159 23.25 8.94 -18.05
CA PRO A 159 24.51 8.21 -17.80
C PRO A 159 25.41 9.05 -16.88
N GLY A 160 25.69 8.56 -15.66
CA GLY A 160 26.70 9.16 -14.77
C GLY A 160 26.33 9.32 -13.30
N HIS A 161 25.09 9.04 -12.89
CA HIS A 161 24.62 9.31 -11.52
C HIS A 161 24.64 8.11 -10.55
N GLY A 162 25.19 6.97 -10.96
CA GLY A 162 25.19 5.73 -10.18
C GLY A 162 23.86 4.98 -10.23
N GLY A 163 23.63 4.04 -9.31
CA GLY A 163 22.39 3.28 -9.22
C GLY A 163 21.18 4.12 -8.80
N ILE A 164 19.98 3.61 -9.05
CA ILE A 164 18.74 4.21 -8.54
C ILE A 164 18.60 3.82 -7.07
N ARG A 165 18.61 4.82 -6.19
CA ARG A 165 18.41 4.63 -4.75
C ARG A 165 16.92 4.56 -4.41
N ARG A 166 16.11 5.44 -5.00
CA ARG A 166 14.68 5.54 -4.70
C ARG A 166 13.89 6.09 -5.86
N ILE A 167 12.68 5.58 -6.03
CA ILE A 167 11.68 6.11 -6.94
C ILE A 167 10.47 6.54 -6.10
N ARG A 168 9.93 7.73 -6.36
CA ARG A 168 8.70 8.22 -5.73
C ARG A 168 7.74 8.70 -6.82
N TYR A 169 6.52 8.17 -6.78
CA TYR A 169 5.43 8.61 -7.65
C TYR A 169 4.59 9.69 -6.94
N ALA A 170 4.16 10.68 -7.71
CA ALA A 170 3.30 11.74 -7.20
C ALA A 170 2.13 12.02 -8.15
N PRO A 171 0.93 12.29 -7.58
CA PRO A 171 -0.22 12.79 -8.32
C PRO A 171 -0.05 14.30 -8.59
N GLU A 172 -1.01 14.88 -9.30
CA GLU A 172 -1.08 16.34 -9.47
C GLU A 172 -1.33 17.04 -8.13
N ASN A 173 -2.12 16.41 -7.25
CA ASN A 173 -2.49 16.95 -5.95
C ASN A 173 -2.20 15.96 -4.81
N GLU A 174 -1.12 16.22 -4.06
CA GLU A 174 -0.72 15.43 -2.88
C GLU A 174 -1.76 15.48 -1.75
N ALA A 175 -2.43 16.62 -1.56
CA ALA A 175 -3.45 16.77 -0.52
C ALA A 175 -4.70 15.93 -0.84
N GLU A 176 -5.04 15.79 -2.12
CA GLU A 176 -6.13 14.93 -2.56
C GLU A 176 -5.80 13.45 -2.32
N LEU A 177 -4.57 13.02 -2.63
CA LEU A 177 -4.12 11.66 -2.34
C LEU A 177 -4.20 11.36 -0.84
N ALA A 178 -3.69 12.27 0.00
CA ALA A 178 -3.76 12.12 1.45
C ALA A 178 -5.23 12.03 1.93
N ARG A 179 -6.14 12.82 1.33
CA ARG A 179 -7.58 12.77 1.64
C ARG A 179 -8.18 11.40 1.30
N VAL A 180 -7.88 10.86 0.12
CA VAL A 180 -8.37 9.55 -0.34
C VAL A 180 -7.88 8.43 0.58
N ILE A 181 -6.59 8.40 0.92
CA ILE A 181 -6.01 7.39 1.83
C ILE A 181 -6.66 7.49 3.22
N MET A 182 -6.80 8.69 3.76
CA MET A 182 -7.45 8.90 5.05
C MET A 182 -8.91 8.47 5.04
N GLU A 183 -9.63 8.70 3.95
CA GLU A 183 -11.02 8.24 3.80
C GLU A 183 -11.09 6.72 3.79
N GLU A 184 -10.21 6.03 3.07
CA GLU A 184 -10.14 4.57 3.09
C GLU A 184 -9.83 4.03 4.49
N HIS A 185 -8.92 4.65 5.24
CA HIS A 185 -8.61 4.23 6.62
C HIS A 185 -9.85 4.24 7.53
N ARG A 186 -10.79 5.16 7.30
CA ARG A 186 -12.05 5.23 8.06
C ARG A 186 -12.97 4.07 7.71
N TRP A 187 -13.04 3.68 6.42
CA TRP A 187 -13.78 2.50 5.98
C TRP A 187 -13.21 1.22 6.58
N GLN A 188 -11.89 1.07 6.60
CA GLN A 188 -11.20 -0.11 7.12
C GLN A 188 -11.42 -0.33 8.62
N THR A 189 -11.51 0.76 9.39
CA THR A 189 -11.71 0.71 10.84
C THR A 189 -13.18 0.64 11.25
N GLY A 190 -14.11 0.50 10.30
CA GLY A 190 -15.56 0.43 10.56
C GLY A 190 -16.16 1.74 11.09
N LYS A 191 -15.42 2.85 11.04
CA LYS A 191 -15.85 4.17 11.53
C LYS A 191 -16.79 4.90 10.57
N VAL A 192 -17.08 4.32 9.41
CA VAL A 192 -18.03 4.85 8.43
C VAL A 192 -19.27 3.97 8.41
N LYS A 193 -20.42 4.54 8.81
CA LYS A 193 -21.73 3.93 8.53
C LYS A 193 -21.99 4.02 7.03
N LYS A 194 -22.27 2.88 6.38
CA LYS A 194 -22.75 2.82 4.99
C LYS A 194 -23.87 3.86 4.83
N PRO A 195 -23.80 4.81 3.88
CA PRO A 195 -24.93 5.71 3.66
C PRO A 195 -26.16 4.87 3.31
N PRO A 196 -27.36 5.21 3.82
CA PRO A 196 -28.56 4.47 3.49
C PRO A 196 -28.73 4.48 1.98
N ALA A 197 -29.04 3.32 1.40
CA ALA A 197 -29.33 3.19 -0.02
C ALA A 197 -30.36 4.25 -0.39
N LYS A 198 -30.03 5.13 -1.35
CA LYS A 198 -31.00 6.10 -1.87
C LYS A 198 -32.19 5.31 -2.42
N HIS A 199 -33.31 5.39 -1.72
CA HIS A 199 -34.59 4.89 -2.18
C HIS A 199 -34.89 5.64 -3.49
N ARG A 200 -34.81 4.94 -4.63
CA ARG A 200 -35.40 5.48 -5.86
C ARG A 200 -36.91 5.55 -5.62
N PRO A 201 -37.57 6.70 -5.82
CA PRO A 201 -39.02 6.72 -5.83
C PRO A 201 -39.49 5.82 -6.98
N HIS A 202 -40.41 4.91 -6.69
CA HIS A 202 -41.12 4.17 -7.72
C HIS A 202 -41.81 5.16 -8.66
N PRO A 203 -41.74 4.95 -9.99
CA PRO A 203 -42.50 5.77 -10.92
C PRO A 203 -43.99 5.52 -10.64
N GLY A 204 -44.69 6.59 -10.30
CA GLY A 204 -46.10 6.61 -9.92
C GLY A 204 -47.00 6.03 -11.00
N ARG A 205 -48.11 5.48 -10.52
CA ARG A 205 -49.24 4.95 -11.27
C ARG A 205 -50.28 6.05 -11.47
#